data_AF-A0A9N7UPP0-F1
#
_entry.id   AF-A0A9N7UPP0-F1
#
_cell.length_a   1.000
_cell.length_b   1.000
_cell.length_c   1.000
_cell.angle_alpha   90.00
_cell.angle_beta   90.00
_cell.angle_gamma   90.00
#
_symmetry.space_group_name_H-M   'P 1'
#
loop_
_entity.id
_entity.type
_entity.pdbx_description
1 polymer ?
#
loop_
_entity_poly.entity_id
_entity_poly.type
_entity_poly.pdbx_seq_one_letter_code
_entity_poly.pdbx_strand_id
1 'polypeptide(L)'
;MAAVQLLRVSVHERISAAAEDVLMQVEKDGGMAQVPALRAMLTERLMAAAEEILAVFEETVAEYEDRYEDRVERTGEEISRQRRLLDAMMQPVVRLHRAGQSLEQGSQTLRPARRYFVAPTLI
;
A
#
# COMPACT_ATOMS: atom_id res chain seq x y z
N MET A 1 7.94 5.07 12.61
CA MET A 1 9.13 4.83 13.48
C MET A 1 8.80 4.94 14.97
N ALA A 2 8.18 6.03 15.45
CA ALA A 2 7.85 6.19 16.87
C ALA A 2 6.83 5.16 17.41
N ALA A 3 5.77 4.85 16.64
CA ALA A 3 4.74 3.88 17.03
C ALA A 3 5.31 2.46 17.28
N VAL A 4 6.23 2.00 16.42
CA VAL A 4 6.89 0.69 16.56
C VAL A 4 7.78 0.62 17.81
N GLN A 5 8.42 1.73 18.18
CA GLN A 5 9.24 1.79 19.40
C GLN A 5 8.36 1.76 20.66
N LEU A 6 7.24 2.48 20.66
CA LEU A 6 6.26 2.46 21.75
C LEU A 6 5.64 1.07 21.91
N LEU A 7 5.25 0.44 20.81
CA LEU A 7 4.75 -0.93 20.80
C LEU A 7 5.80 -1.88 21.40
N ARG A 8 7.07 -1.77 20.99
CA ARG A 8 8.13 -2.63 21.51
C ARG A 8 8.37 -2.47 23.02
N VAL A 9 8.29 -1.25 23.55
CA VAL A 9 8.45 -0.97 24.99
C VAL A 9 7.27 -1.51 25.79
N SER A 10 6.05 -1.26 25.34
CA SER A 10 4.82 -1.72 26.01
C SER A 10 4.73 -3.26 26.07
N VAL A 11 5.08 -3.93 24.96
CA VAL A 11 5.12 -5.39 24.89
C VAL A 11 6.14 -5.98 25.86
N HIS A 12 7.33 -5.37 25.92
CA HIS A 12 8.40 -5.83 26.82
C HIS A 12 8.01 -5.67 28.30
N GLU A 13 7.34 -4.58 28.65
CA GLU A 13 6.84 -4.33 30.01
C GLU A 13 5.79 -5.37 30.42
N ARG A 14 4.82 -5.67 29.56
CA ARG A 14 3.76 -6.65 29.86
C ARG A 14 4.27 -8.08 29.92
N ILE A 15 5.20 -8.46 29.05
CA ILE A 15 5.84 -9.77 29.10
C ILE A 15 6.65 -9.91 30.40
N SER A 16 7.40 -8.87 30.77
CA SER A 16 8.21 -8.87 32.00
C SER A 16 7.34 -8.96 33.26
N ALA A 17 6.26 -8.18 33.33
CA ALA A 17 5.31 -8.24 34.44
C ALA A 17 4.62 -9.62 34.55
N ALA A 18 4.20 -10.20 33.42
CA ALA A 18 3.61 -11.54 33.40
C ALA A 18 4.62 -12.62 33.79
N ALA A 19 5.90 -12.46 33.46
CA ALA A 19 6.96 -13.36 33.89
C ALA A 19 7.21 -13.26 35.40
N GLU A 20 7.22 -12.06 35.97
CA GLU A 20 7.37 -11.85 37.41
C GLU A 20 6.21 -12.44 38.22
N ASP A 21 4.97 -12.29 37.75
CA ASP A 21 3.79 -12.92 38.35
C ASP A 21 3.94 -14.45 38.46
N VAL A 22 4.41 -15.08 37.38
CA VAL A 22 4.62 -16.53 37.30
C VAL A 22 5.74 -16.97 38.23
N LEU A 23 6.85 -16.21 38.29
CA LEU A 23 7.97 -16.51 39.18
C LEU A 23 7.55 -16.41 40.66
N MET A 24 6.79 -15.39 41.03
CA MET A 24 6.30 -15.19 42.41
C MET A 24 5.36 -16.32 42.86
N GLN A 25 4.60 -16.89 41.93
CA GLN A 25 3.67 -17.99 42.19
C GLN A 25 4.40 -19.34 42.31
N VAL A 26 5.51 -19.53 41.57
CA VAL A 26 6.42 -20.69 41.72
C VAL A 26 7.13 -20.67 43.08
N GLU A 27 7.57 -19.51 43.54
CA GLU A 27 8.28 -19.36 44.83
C GLU A 27 7.38 -19.61 46.05
N LYS A 28 6.09 -19.26 45.96
CA LYS A 28 5.13 -19.43 47.08
C LYS A 28 4.67 -20.88 47.31
N ASP A 29 4.50 -21.67 46.25
CA ASP A 29 3.73 -22.92 46.34
C ASP A 29 4.54 -24.22 46.19
N GLY A 30 5.88 -24.15 46.05
CA GLY A 30 6.78 -25.27 46.33
C GLY A 30 6.37 -26.65 45.77
N GLY A 31 6.16 -26.81 44.46
CA GLY A 31 6.01 -28.14 43.88
C GLY A 31 5.57 -28.22 42.40
N MET A 32 6.16 -29.17 41.66
CA MET A 32 5.92 -29.51 40.25
C MET A 32 4.44 -29.73 39.85
N ALA A 33 3.51 -29.82 40.80
CA ALA A 33 2.08 -30.09 40.57
C ALA A 33 1.30 -28.90 39.99
N GLN A 34 1.80 -27.66 40.10
CA GLN A 34 1.14 -26.46 39.56
C GLN A 34 1.67 -26.00 38.20
N VAL A 35 2.72 -26.64 37.67
CA VAL A 35 3.29 -26.31 36.36
C VAL A 35 2.23 -26.25 35.23
N PRO A 36 1.22 -27.13 35.18
CA PRO A 36 0.17 -27.02 34.16
C PRO A 36 -0.71 -25.77 34.30
N ALA A 37 -1.02 -25.35 35.53
CA ALA A 37 -1.85 -24.17 35.80
C ALA A 37 -1.07 -22.88 35.48
N LEU A 38 0.20 -22.81 35.90
CA LEU A 38 1.08 -21.69 35.57
C LEU A 38 1.30 -21.57 34.06
N ARG A 39 1.46 -22.70 33.36
CA ARG A 39 1.56 -22.71 31.89
C ARG A 39 0.29 -22.14 31.25
N ALA A 40 -0.89 -22.55 31.71
CA ALA A 40 -2.16 -22.05 31.18
C ALA A 40 -2.29 -20.53 31.37
N MET A 41 -2.00 -20.02 32.57
CA MET A 41 -2.04 -18.58 32.88
C MET A 41 -1.04 -17.79 32.03
N LEU A 42 0.18 -18.30 31.87
CA LEU A 42 1.20 -17.65 31.04
C LEU A 42 0.78 -17.63 29.56
N THR A 43 0.26 -18.75 29.04
CA THR A 43 -0.24 -18.83 27.67
C THR A 43 -1.38 -17.84 27.44
N GLU A 44 -2.34 -17.75 28.35
CA GLU A 44 -3.46 -16.80 28.26
C GLU A 44 -2.96 -15.35 28.19
N ARG A 45 -2.05 -14.96 29.09
CA ARG A 45 -1.51 -13.59 29.12
C ARG A 45 -0.66 -13.26 27.89
N LEU A 46 0.12 -14.22 27.40
CA LEU A 46 0.91 -14.04 26.18
C LEU A 46 0.01 -13.96 24.94
N MET A 47 -1.06 -14.74 24.87
CA MET A 47 -2.03 -14.63 23.77
C MET A 47 -2.75 -13.29 23.80
N ALA A 48 -3.21 -12.84 24.97
CA ALA A 48 -3.84 -11.52 25.11
C ALA A 48 -2.87 -10.39 24.70
N ALA A 49 -1.61 -10.46 25.12
CA ALA A 49 -0.60 -9.50 24.70
C ALA A 49 -0.34 -9.55 23.18
N ALA A 50 -0.34 -10.75 22.57
CA ALA A 50 -0.18 -10.91 21.13
C ALA A 50 -1.37 -10.35 20.33
N GLU A 51 -2.60 -10.56 20.80
CA GLU A 51 -3.81 -10.02 20.18
C GLU A 51 -3.80 -8.48 20.19
N GLU A 52 -3.41 -7.86 21.30
CA GLU A 52 -3.32 -6.40 21.38
C GLU A 52 -2.22 -5.83 20.46
N ILE A 53 -1.10 -6.53 20.30
CA ILE A 53 -0.07 -6.17 19.32
C ILE A 53 -0.62 -6.24 17.90
N LEU A 54 -1.31 -7.34 17.58
CA LEU A 54 -1.90 -7.55 16.26
C LEU A 54 -2.92 -6.46 15.94
N ALA A 55 -3.78 -6.08 16.89
CA ALA A 55 -4.74 -5.00 16.67
C ALA A 55 -4.08 -3.66 16.31
N VAL A 56 -3.03 -3.25 17.05
CA VAL A 56 -2.27 -2.03 16.73
C VAL A 56 -1.54 -2.15 15.39
N PHE A 57 -1.07 -3.36 15.06
CA PHE A 57 -0.40 -3.62 13.80
C PHE A 57 -1.35 -3.56 12.61
N GLU A 58 -2.55 -4.14 12.73
CA GLU A 58 -3.62 -4.09 11.73
C GLU A 58 -4.03 -2.64 11.42
N GLU A 59 -4.23 -1.81 12.45
CA GLU A 59 -4.50 -0.37 12.27
C GLU A 59 -3.39 0.32 11.50
N THR A 60 -2.13 0.04 11.86
CA THR A 60 -0.96 0.65 11.20
C THR A 60 -0.83 0.20 9.75
N VAL A 61 -1.13 -1.07 9.45
CA VAL A 61 -1.11 -1.63 8.09
C VAL A 61 -2.22 -1.00 7.26
N ALA A 62 -3.45 -0.90 7.79
CA ALA A 62 -4.56 -0.26 7.10
C ALA A 62 -4.24 1.19 6.73
N GLU A 63 -3.69 1.99 7.65
CA GLU A 63 -3.27 3.37 7.34
C GLU A 63 -2.21 3.42 6.22
N TYR A 64 -1.30 2.44 6.19
CA TYR A 64 -0.29 2.36 5.14
C TYR A 64 -0.89 1.96 3.79
N GLU A 65 -1.82 1.00 3.78
CA GLU A 65 -2.54 0.56 2.60
C GLU A 65 -3.36 1.70 1.99
N ASP A 66 -4.14 2.42 2.80
CA ASP A 66 -4.90 3.61 2.37
C ASP A 66 -3.98 4.65 1.71
N ARG A 67 -2.86 4.98 2.38
CA ARG A 67 -1.88 5.93 1.84
C ARG A 67 -1.23 5.41 0.55
N TYR A 68 -1.08 4.11 0.40
CA TYR A 68 -0.55 3.50 -0.81
C TYR A 68 -1.57 3.61 -1.95
N GLU A 69 -2.83 3.29 -1.71
CA GLU A 69 -3.93 3.43 -2.67
C GLU A 69 -4.07 4.87 -3.17
N ASP A 70 -4.13 5.85 -2.26
CA ASP A 70 -4.18 7.29 -2.59
C ASP A 70 -3.03 7.72 -3.52
N ARG A 71 -1.85 7.12 -3.33
CA ARG A 71 -0.67 7.43 -4.15
C ARG A 71 -0.77 6.77 -5.50
N VAL A 72 -1.22 5.52 -5.56
CA VAL A 72 -1.44 4.81 -6.80
C VAL A 72 -2.49 5.53 -7.66
N GLU A 73 -3.58 5.98 -7.06
CA GLU A 73 -4.62 6.74 -7.78
C GLU A 73 -4.05 8.05 -8.34
N ARG A 74 -3.43 8.89 -7.51
CA ARG A 74 -2.83 10.17 -7.96
C ARG A 74 -1.79 9.99 -9.05
N THR A 75 -0.95 8.96 -8.94
CA THR A 75 0.05 8.67 -9.98
C THR A 75 -0.60 8.17 -11.27
N GLY A 76 -1.65 7.35 -11.17
CA GLY A 76 -2.43 6.89 -12.32
C GLY A 76 -3.12 8.04 -13.06
N GLU A 77 -3.66 9.01 -12.33
CA GLU A 77 -4.28 10.21 -12.92
C GLU A 77 -3.25 11.07 -13.67
N GLU A 78 -2.08 11.31 -13.07
CA GLU A 78 -1.02 12.10 -13.70
C GLU A 78 -0.47 11.39 -14.95
N ILE A 79 -0.26 10.06 -14.89
CA ILE A 79 0.13 9.27 -16.07
C ILE A 79 -0.93 9.40 -17.17
N SER A 80 -2.21 9.32 -16.81
CA SER A 80 -3.31 9.46 -17.78
C SER A 80 -3.34 10.86 -18.40
N ARG A 81 -3.11 11.90 -17.60
CA ARG A 81 -3.01 13.29 -18.07
C ARG A 81 -1.82 13.48 -19.01
N GLN A 82 -0.66 12.95 -18.65
CA GLN A 82 0.55 13.01 -19.48
C GLN A 82 0.37 12.26 -20.79
N ARG A 83 -0.27 11.09 -20.78
CA ARG A 83 -0.61 10.35 -22.01
C ARG A 83 -1.52 11.18 -22.92
N ARG A 84 -2.58 11.80 -22.39
CA ARG A 84 -3.45 12.69 -23.18
C ARG A 84 -2.69 13.87 -23.80
N LEU A 85 -1.77 14.47 -23.04
CA LEU A 85 -0.94 15.56 -23.55
C LEU A 85 -0.02 15.09 -24.67
N LEU A 86 0.64 13.94 -24.47
CA LEU A 86 1.52 13.34 -25.48
C LEU A 86 0.74 13.00 -26.75
N ASP A 87 -0.44 12.41 -26.64
CA ASP A 87 -1.31 12.09 -27.77
C ASP A 87 -1.68 13.35 -28.56
N ALA A 88 -2.03 14.44 -27.87
CA ALA A 88 -2.34 15.72 -28.50
C ALA A 88 -1.12 16.34 -29.21
N MET A 89 0.09 16.21 -28.64
CA MET A 89 1.33 16.67 -29.28
C MET A 89 1.71 15.81 -30.49
N MET A 90 1.45 14.50 -30.44
CA MET A 90 1.76 13.55 -31.50
C MET A 90 0.77 13.62 -32.68
N GLN A 91 -0.42 14.20 -32.47
CA GLN A 91 -1.46 14.38 -33.50
C GLN A 91 -1.95 15.84 -33.57
N PRO A 92 -1.09 16.79 -34.00
CA PRO A 92 -1.50 18.19 -34.08
C PRO A 92 -2.61 18.36 -35.13
N VAL A 93 -3.74 18.91 -34.71
CA VAL A 93 -4.83 19.29 -35.64
C VAL A 93 -4.45 20.58 -36.35
N VAL A 94 -3.82 20.46 -37.51
CA VAL A 94 -3.45 21.62 -38.35
C VAL A 94 -4.64 22.03 -39.21
N ARG A 95 -5.28 23.17 -38.87
CA ARG A 95 -6.37 23.75 -39.68
C ARG A 95 -5.79 24.74 -40.70
N LEU A 96 -5.53 24.27 -41.92
CA LEU A 96 -5.10 25.13 -43.02
C LEU A 96 -6.31 25.81 -43.65
N HIS A 97 -6.44 27.13 -43.46
CA HIS A 97 -7.40 27.94 -44.21
C HIS A 97 -6.72 28.39 -45.50
N ARG A 98 -7.26 27.96 -46.65
CA ARG A 98 -6.76 28.38 -47.97
C ARG A 98 -6.90 29.89 -48.07
N ALA A 99 -5.78 30.60 -48.02
CA ALA A 99 -5.73 32.03 -48.29
C ALA A 99 -6.00 32.24 -49.78
N GLY A 100 -7.26 32.56 -50.11
CA GLY A 100 -7.69 33.02 -51.42
C GLY A 100 -7.61 31.97 -52.53
N GLN A 101 -8.77 31.47 -52.98
CA GLN A 101 -9.11 31.29 -54.40
C GLN A 101 -10.42 30.53 -54.48
N SER A 102 -11.46 31.26 -54.85
CA SER A 102 -12.55 30.76 -55.66
C SER A 102 -11.95 29.92 -56.79
N LEU A 103 -12.34 28.65 -56.88
CA LEU A 103 -12.55 27.86 -58.10
C LEU A 103 -12.68 26.38 -57.70
N GLU A 104 -13.88 25.87 -57.95
CA GLU A 104 -14.21 24.54 -58.47
C GLU A 104 -13.55 23.31 -57.81
N GLN A 105 -14.41 22.55 -57.12
CA GLN A 105 -14.58 21.10 -57.19
C GLN A 105 -13.33 20.20 -57.15
N GLY A 106 -13.22 19.42 -56.08
CA GLY A 106 -12.32 18.28 -56.02
C GLY A 106 -12.28 17.66 -54.63
N SER A 107 -13.31 16.89 -54.28
CA SER A 107 -13.31 16.06 -53.07
C SER A 107 -12.23 14.99 -53.17
N GLN A 108 -11.04 15.26 -52.64
CA GLN A 108 -10.04 14.24 -52.34
C GLN A 108 -9.86 14.12 -50.83
N THR A 109 -10.60 13.18 -50.25
CA THR A 109 -10.39 12.67 -48.90
C THR A 109 -9.02 11.98 -48.84
N LEU A 110 -8.00 12.69 -48.36
CA LEU A 110 -6.71 12.11 -48.00
C LEU A 110 -6.90 11.26 -46.73
N ARG A 111 -6.89 9.94 -46.91
CA ARG A 111 -6.91 8.95 -45.82
C ARG A 111 -5.66 9.13 -44.96
N PRO A 112 -5.75 9.12 -43.61
CA PRO A 112 -4.57 9.06 -42.78
C PRO A 112 -3.91 7.69 -42.92
N ALA A 113 -2.61 7.68 -43.24
CA ALA A 113 -1.79 6.49 -43.28
C ALA A 113 -1.72 5.88 -41.87
N ARG A 114 -2.23 4.65 -41.73
CA ARG A 114 -2.16 3.84 -40.51
C ARG A 114 -0.82 3.10 -40.47
N ARG A 115 -0.30 2.92 -39.25
CA ARG A 115 0.74 1.98 -38.76
C ARG A 115 2.18 2.49 -38.73
N TYR A 116 2.62 2.79 -37.51
CA TYR A 116 3.83 2.16 -36.98
C TYR A 116 3.42 1.29 -35.78
N PHE A 117 3.50 -0.02 -35.97
CA PHE A 117 3.56 -0.98 -34.89
C PHE A 117 4.99 -0.91 -34.36
N VAL A 118 5.18 -0.31 -33.17
CA VAL A 118 6.47 -0.41 -32.47
C VAL A 118 6.40 -1.68 -31.65
N ALA A 119 7.19 -2.68 -32.06
CA ALA A 119 7.37 -3.90 -31.29
C ALA A 119 7.96 -3.55 -29.91
N PRO A 120 7.39 -4.04 -28.80
CA PRO A 120 8.07 -3.95 -27.52
C PRO A 120 9.28 -4.86 -27.59
N THR A 121 10.47 -4.26 -27.54
CA THR A 121 11.71 -4.99 -27.27
C THR A 121 11.74 -5.23 -25.77
N LEU A 122 11.84 -6.50 -25.38
CA LEU A 122 11.98 -6.96 -23.99
C LEU A 122 13.10 -6.22 -23.25
N ILE A 123 12.84 -5.83 -22.00
CA ILE A 123 13.64 -6.19 -20.80
C ILE A 123 12.66 -6.36 -19.64
#